data_AF-A0A370IDX2-F1
#
_entry.id   AF-A0A370IDX2-F1
#
_cell.length_a   1.000
_cell.length_b   1.000
_cell.length_c   1.000
_cell.angle_alpha   90.00
_cell.angle_beta   90.00
_cell.angle_gamma   90.00
#
_symmetry.space_group_name_H-M   'P 1'
#
loop_
_entity.id
_entity.type
_entity.pdbx_description
1 polymer ?
#
loop_
_entity_poly.entity_id
_entity_poly.type
_entity_poly.pdbx_seq_one_letter_code
_entity_poly.pdbx_strand_id
1 'polypeptide(L)' 'MLFDIRTIVGTLLGVYGVILIVTGLAADYDHNRSGGWNVNLWAGVGMAVVALAFLTWVRLRPVKALTHETPEGGE' A
#
# COMPACT_ATOMS: atom_id res chain seq x y z
N MET A 1 -10.18 -9.60 6.85
CA MET A 1 -9.47 -8.73 5.89
C MET A 1 -8.21 -8.08 6.44
N LEU A 2 -8.16 -7.67 7.72
CA LEU A 2 -6.98 -6.99 8.29
C LEU A 2 -5.67 -7.80 8.17
N PHE A 3 -5.74 -9.13 8.18
CA PHE A 3 -4.61 -10.04 7.92
C PHE A 3 -4.58 -10.57 6.47
N ASP A 4 -4.93 -9.75 5.48
CA ASP A 4 -4.61 -10.04 4.06
C ASP A 4 -3.34 -9.28 3.69
N ILE A 5 -2.35 -10.00 3.12
CA ILE A 5 -1.08 -9.42 2.70
C ILE A 5 -1.26 -8.23 1.74
N ARG A 6 -2.29 -8.25 0.89
CA ARG A 6 -2.59 -7.18 -0.06
C ARG A 6 -3.04 -5.90 0.66
N THR A 7 -3.82 -6.05 1.74
CA THR A 7 -4.25 -4.93 2.58
C THR A 7 -3.05 -4.35 3.34
N ILE A 8 -2.20 -5.20 3.92
CA ILE A 8 -1.01 -4.79 4.67
C ILE A 8 -0.04 -4.03 3.76
N VAL A 9 0.35 -4.63 2.63
CA VAL A 9 1.27 -4.03 1.66
C VAL A 9 0.68 -2.75 1.06
N GLY A 10 -0.59 -2.79 0.64
CA GLY A 10 -1.26 -1.62 0.07
C GLY A 10 -1.33 -0.45 1.05
N THR A 11 -1.63 -0.72 2.32
CA THR A 11 -1.71 0.33 3.35
C THR A 11 -0.32 0.90 3.68
N LEU A 12 0.70 0.04 3.84
CA LEU A 12 2.08 0.46 4.09
C LEU A 12 2.62 1.34 2.95
N LEU A 13 2.45 0.90 1.70
CA LEU A 13 2.82 1.70 0.52
C LEU A 13 2.03 3.01 0.46
N GLY A 14 0.75 2.99 0.80
CA GLY A 14 -0.09 4.20 0.83
C GLY A 14 0.42 5.22 1.84
N VAL A 15 0.70 4.79 3.08
CA VAL A 15 1.24 5.67 4.14
C VAL A 15 2.60 6.24 3.73
N TYR A 16 3.53 5.39 3.27
CA TYR A 16 4.85 5.86 2.83
C TYR A 16 4.76 6.78 1.59
N GLY A 17 3.87 6.47 0.66
CA GLY A 17 3.58 7.31 -0.51
C GLY A 17 3.13 8.70 -0.10
N VAL A 18 2.18 8.80 0.83
CA VAL A 18 1.71 10.09 1.37
C VAL A 18 2.86 10.85 2.04
N ILE A 19 3.66 10.18 2.87
CA ILE A 19 4.83 10.81 3.52
C ILE A 19 5.79 11.39 2.47
N LEU A 20 6.11 10.64 1.42
CA LEU A 20 7.02 11.12 0.38
C LEU A 20 6.42 12.25 -0.47
N ILE A 21 5.11 12.22 -0.74
CA ILE A 21 4.42 13.32 -1.43
C ILE A 21 4.48 14.58 -0.57
N VAL A 22 4.13 14.50 0.72
CA VAL A 22 4.19 15.64 1.64
C VAL A 22 5.61 16.15 1.77
N THR A 23 6.58 15.27 1.96
CA THR A 23 8.00 15.66 2.04
C THR A 23 8.47 16.30 0.75
N GLY A 24 8.06 15.77 -0.40
CA GLY A 24 8.42 16.34 -1.69
C GLY A 24 7.77 17.71 -1.95
N LEU A 25 6.56 17.96 -1.45
CA LEU A 25 5.89 19.26 -1.59
C LEU A 25 6.38 20.30 -0.58
N ALA A 26 6.74 19.88 0.63
CA ALA A 26 7.05 20.77 1.74
C ALA A 26 8.56 20.98 1.96
N ALA A 27 9.42 20.08 1.48
CA ALA A 27 10.86 20.22 1.64
C ALA A 27 11.48 20.99 0.47
N ASP A 28 12.35 21.96 0.80
CA ASP A 28 13.33 22.50 -0.14
C ASP A 28 14.30 21.38 -0.52
N TYR A 29 14.08 20.77 -1.69
CA TYR A 29 14.96 19.74 -2.20
C TYR A 29 16.06 20.37 -3.04
N ASP A 30 17.29 19.97 -2.76
CA ASP A 30 18.45 20.40 -3.52
C ASP A 30 18.37 19.81 -4.95
N HIS A 31 18.04 20.69 -5.91
CA HIS A 31 17.95 20.34 -7.33
C HIS A 31 19.27 19.80 -7.86
N ASN A 32 20.41 20.21 -7.28
CA ASN A 32 21.73 19.78 -7.74
C ASN A 32 22.02 18.32 -7.36
N ARG A 33 21.48 17.84 -6.24
CA ARG A 33 21.62 16.41 -5.84
C ARG A 33 20.72 15.47 -6.62
N SER A 34 19.64 15.98 -7.17
CA SER A 34 18.54 15.18 -7.72
C SER A 34 18.39 15.32 -9.24
N GLY A 35 19.34 15.99 -9.90
CA GLY A 35 19.33 16.20 -11.35
C GLY A 35 18.19 17.11 -11.82
N GLY A 36 17.60 17.90 -10.93
CA GLY A 36 16.47 18.78 -11.21
C GLY A 36 15.08 18.14 -11.01
N TRP A 37 14.99 16.86 -10.65
CA TRP A 37 13.71 16.19 -10.38
C TRP A 37 13.49 15.93 -8.90
N ASN A 38 12.28 16.18 -8.41
CA ASN A 38 11.91 15.81 -7.06
C ASN A 38 11.67 14.29 -6.94
N VAL A 39 12.71 13.56 -6.55
CA VAL A 39 12.68 12.10 -6.40
C VAL A 39 11.63 11.66 -5.37
N ASN A 40 11.47 12.39 -4.27
CA ASN A 40 10.48 12.08 -3.23
C ASN A 40 9.06 12.16 -3.80
N LEU A 41 8.74 13.20 -4.57
CA LEU A 41 7.42 13.31 -5.23
C LEU A 41 7.16 12.16 -6.19
N TRP A 42 8.10 11.88 -7.10
CA TRP A 42 7.90 10.82 -8.11
C TRP A 42 7.80 9.43 -7.48
N ALA A 43 8.66 9.13 -6.50
CA ALA A 43 8.57 7.88 -5.74
C ALA A 43 7.27 7.79 -4.94
N GLY A 44 6.84 8.89 -4.31
CA GLY A 44 5.59 8.97 -3.56
C GLY A 44 4.36 8.75 -4.43
N VAL A 45 4.30 9.38 -5.60
CA VAL A 45 3.23 9.18 -6.59
C VAL A 45 3.21 7.73 -7.09
N GLY A 46 4.38 7.16 -7.42
CA GLY A 46 4.48 5.76 -7.81
C GLY A 46 3.93 4.81 -6.74
N MET A 47 4.33 5.02 -5.48
CA MET A 47 3.81 4.23 -4.36
C MET A 47 2.31 4.41 -4.14
N ALA A 48 1.77 5.62 -4.31
CA ALA A 48 0.34 5.88 -4.19
C ALA A 48 -0.48 5.14 -5.26
N VAL A 49 0.00 5.11 -6.51
CA VAL A 49 -0.64 4.35 -7.60
C VAL A 49 -0.67 2.85 -7.28
N VAL A 50 0.46 2.29 -6.84
CA VAL A 50 0.53 0.86 -6.48
C VAL A 50 -0.36 0.56 -5.27
N ALA A 51 -0.38 1.41 -4.25
CA ALA A 51 -1.26 1.27 -3.10
C ALA A 51 -2.73 1.23 -3.51
N LEU A 52 -3.17 2.16 -4.38
CA LEU A 52 -4.54 2.18 -4.90
C LEU A 52 -4.87 0.92 -5.69
N ALA A 53 -3.94 0.41 -6.49
CA ALA A 53 -4.13 -0.84 -7.23
C ALA A 53 -4.36 -2.02 -6.27
N PHE A 54 -3.54 -2.13 -5.21
CA PHE A 54 -3.68 -3.18 -4.20
C PHE A 54 -5.00 -3.09 -3.43
N LEU A 55 -5.38 -1.89 -2.97
CA LEU A 55 -6.63 -1.68 -2.24
C LEU A 55 -7.85 -1.94 -3.12
N THR A 56 -7.78 -1.56 -4.40
CA THR A 56 -8.83 -1.87 -5.39
C THR A 56 -8.93 -3.37 -5.63
N TRP A 57 -7.80 -4.07 -5.74
CA TRP A 57 -7.79 -5.53 -5.86
C TRP A 57 -8.45 -6.20 -4.66
N VAL A 58 -8.12 -5.79 -3.43
CA VAL A 58 -8.76 -6.32 -2.20
C VAL A 58 -10.28 -6.18 -2.26
N ARG A 59 -10.78 -5.06 -2.79
CA ARG A 59 -12.22 -4.84 -2.98
C ARG A 59 -12.83 -5.71 -4.07
N LEU A 60 -12.13 -5.90 -5.19
CA LEU A 60 -12.62 -6.72 -6.30
C LEU A 60 -12.56 -8.22 -6.00
N ARG A 61 -11.59 -8.68 -5.20
CA ARG A 61 -11.35 -10.11 -4.94
C ARG A 61 -11.10 -10.40 -3.44
N PRO A 62 -12.15 -10.32 -2.61
CA PRO A 62 -12.07 -10.57 -1.17
C PRO A 62 -11.71 -12.03 -0.87
N VAL A 63 -10.84 -12.25 0.11
CA VAL A 63 -10.50 -13.59 0.62
C VAL A 63 -11.66 -14.12 1.45
N LYS A 64 -12.12 -15.33 1.14
CA LYS A 64 -13.16 -16.04 1.90
C LYS A 64 -12.51 -16.72 3.12
N ALA A 65 -13.12 -16.60 4.28
CA ALA A 65 -12.71 -17.37 5.45
C ALA A 65 -13.03 -18.85 5.20
N LEU A 66 -12.09 -19.74 5.50
CA LEU A 66 -12.34 -21.17 5.50
C LEU A 66 -13.12 -21.50 6.78
N THR A 67 -14.38 -21.89 6.64
CA THR A 67 -15.13 -22.49 7.74
C THR A 67 -14.61 -23.89 7.92
N HIS A 68 -13.95 -24.16 9.05
CA HIS A 68 -13.69 -25.52 9.47
C HIS A 68 -14.98 -26.05 10.10
N GLU A 69 -15.68 -26.94 9.40
CA GLU A 69 -16.65 -27.81 10.04
C GLU A 69 -15.85 -28.77 10.93
N THR A 70 -15.93 -28.57 12.25
CA THR A 70 -15.50 -29.56 13.23
C THR A 70 -16.32 -30.82 12.96
N PRO A 71 -15.71 -31.99 12.71
CA PRO A 71 -16.46 -33.23 12.66
C PRO A 71 -17.09 -33.43 14.05
N GLU A 72 -18.39 -33.17 14.16
CA GLU A 72 -19.18 -33.54 15.34
C GLU A 72 -19.09 -35.06 15.50
N GLY A 73 -18.45 -35.50 16.58
CA GLY A 73 -18.63 -36.82 17.18
C GLY A 73 -18.45 -38.04 16.27
N GLY A 74 -17.21 -38.52 16.17
CA GLY A 74 -16.96 -39.95 15.93
C GLY A 74 -16.97 -40.67 17.29
N GLU A 75 -18.00 -41.48 17.50
CA GLU A 75 -18.17 -42.43 18.61
C GLU A 75 -16.99 -43.41 18.77
#